data_AF-A0A453RHY7-F1
#
_entry.id   AF-A0A453RHY7-F1
#
_cell.length_a   1.000
_cell.length_b   1.000
_cell.length_c   1.000
_cell.angle_alpha   90.00
_cell.angle_beta   90.00
_cell.angle_gamma   90.00
#
_symmetry.space_group_name_H-M   'P 1'
#
loop_
_entity.id
_entity.type
_entity.pdbx_description
1 polymer ?
#
loop_
_entity_poly.entity_id
_entity_poly.type
_entity_poly.pdbx_seq_one_letter_code
_entity_poly.pdbx_strand_id
1 'polypeptide(L)'
;MNHLDEVLEHTLRTGDSMYEKDSEINELPRYFTIQLGRMWDEMQNRLTKKFDKVSHPLQLDLYGHCSDEMKLKLQAAREVALILLFRCTKCEIQLKFRGNNMQNAK
;
A
#
# COMPACT_ATOMS: atom_id res chain seq x y z
N MET A 1 22.63 -20.77 -21.30
CA MET A 1 23.18 -19.45 -20.91
C MET A 1 22.53 -19.08 -19.61
N ASN A 2 23.30 -18.79 -18.56
CA ASN A 2 22.73 -18.52 -17.25
C ASN A 2 22.21 -17.08 -17.21
N HIS A 3 21.09 -16.85 -16.52
CA HIS A 3 20.51 -15.51 -16.30
C HIS A 3 21.53 -14.48 -15.77
N LEU A 4 22.57 -14.96 -15.08
CA LEU A 4 23.67 -14.12 -14.57
C LEU A 4 24.56 -13.55 -15.69
N ASP A 5 24.73 -14.28 -16.79
CA ASP A 5 25.56 -13.86 -17.93
C ASP A 5 24.86 -12.72 -18.72
N GLU A 6 23.53 -12.77 -18.83
CA GLU A 6 22.71 -11.74 -19.49
C GLU A 6 22.72 -10.42 -18.71
N VAL A 7 22.59 -10.48 -17.37
CA VAL A 7 22.66 -9.29 -16.50
C VAL A 7 24.05 -8.63 -16.57
N LEU A 8 25.11 -9.43 -16.65
CA LEU A 8 26.48 -8.92 -16.73
C LEU A 8 26.75 -8.19 -18.06
N GLU A 9 26.26 -8.71 -19.19
CA GLU A 9 26.37 -8.03 -20.48
C GLU A 9 25.56 -6.73 -20.53
N HIS A 10 24.35 -6.69 -19.95
CA HIS A 10 23.56 -5.46 -19.85
C HIS A 10 24.24 -4.39 -18.97
N THR A 11 24.90 -4.80 -17.89
CA THR A 11 25.62 -3.88 -16.99
C THR A 11 26.85 -3.26 -17.67
N LEU A 12 27.57 -4.05 -18.50
CA LEU A 12 28.76 -3.59 -19.22
C LEU A 12 28.44 -2.67 -20.41
N ARG A 13 27.25 -2.81 -21.02
CA ARG A 13 26.89 -2.08 -22.25
C ARG A 13 26.27 -0.70 -22.01
N THR A 14 25.89 -0.40 -20.77
CA THR A 14 25.02 0.76 -20.48
C THR A 14 25.68 1.82 -19.57
N GLY A 15 26.89 1.57 -19.08
CA GLY A 15 27.66 2.54 -18.28
C GLY A 15 26.90 3.04 -17.04
N ASP A 16 27.33 4.19 -16.49
CA ASP A 16 26.71 4.88 -15.35
C ASP A 16 25.33 5.51 -15.67
N SER A 17 24.60 5.01 -16.67
CA SER A 17 23.27 5.56 -16.98
C SER A 17 22.21 5.07 -15.99
N MET A 18 21.33 5.98 -15.58
CA MET A 18 20.26 5.67 -14.63
C MET A 18 19.23 4.76 -15.29
N TYR A 19 19.00 3.61 -14.68
CA TYR A 19 17.90 2.73 -15.00
C TYR A 19 16.72 3.00 -14.08
N GLU A 20 15.56 3.22 -14.69
CA GLU A 20 14.29 3.26 -13.97
C GLU A 20 13.65 1.87 -14.01
N LYS A 21 13.31 1.34 -12.84
CA LYS A 21 12.64 0.06 -12.69
C LYS A 21 11.28 0.27 -12.07
N ASP A 22 10.24 0.13 -12.90
CA ASP A 22 8.87 0.05 -12.41
C ASP A 22 8.58 -1.37 -11.93
N SER A 23 7.97 -1.48 -10.75
CA SER A 23 7.61 -2.76 -10.14
C SER A 23 6.14 -2.75 -9.75
N GLU A 24 5.44 -3.82 -10.12
CA GLU A 24 4.02 -4.03 -9.81
C GLU A 24 3.82 -5.27 -8.93
N ILE A 25 2.73 -5.29 -8.18
CA ILE A 25 2.39 -6.43 -7.31
C ILE A 25 1.66 -7.49 -8.13
N ASN A 26 2.30 -8.65 -8.31
CA ASN A 26 1.70 -9.79 -9.00
C ASN A 26 0.82 -10.66 -8.09
N GLU A 27 1.17 -10.78 -6.81
CA GLU A 27 0.47 -11.62 -5.83
C GLU A 27 0.33 -10.92 -4.48
N LEU A 28 -0.89 -10.97 -3.91
CA LEU A 28 -1.16 -10.39 -2.59
C LEU A 28 -1.16 -11.49 -1.51
N PRO A 29 -0.36 -11.34 -0.45
CA PRO A 29 -0.44 -12.24 0.69
C PRO A 29 -1.70 -11.97 1.51
N ARG A 30 -2.11 -12.96 2.32
CA ARG A 30 -3.23 -12.81 3.26
C ARG A 30 -2.99 -11.70 4.30
N TYR A 31 -1.74 -11.52 4.72
CA TYR A 31 -1.33 -10.49 5.67
C TYR A 31 -0.20 -9.68 5.04
N PHE A 32 -0.35 -8.35 5.04
CA PHE A 32 0.59 -7.43 4.42
C PHE A 32 1.32 -6.62 5.48
N THR A 33 2.66 -6.64 5.45
CA THR A 33 3.50 -5.93 6.41
C THR A 33 4.15 -4.75 5.72
N ILE A 34 3.87 -3.53 6.20
CA ILE A 34 4.53 -2.32 5.74
C ILE A 34 5.66 -1.99 6.71
N GLN A 35 6.89 -1.94 6.20
CA GLN A 35 8.06 -1.56 6.98
C GLN A 35 8.42 -0.10 6.68
N LEU A 36 8.36 0.76 7.71
CA LEU A 36 8.89 2.11 7.63
C LEU A 36 10.40 2.06 7.91
N GLY A 37 11.19 2.06 6.83
CA GLY A 37 12.64 1.87 6.89
C GLY A 37 13.39 2.98 7.64
N ARG A 38 14.55 2.62 8.19
CA ARG A 38 15.55 3.58 8.71
C ARG A 38 16.49 3.98 7.58
N MET A 39 16.99 5.19 7.64
CA MET A 39 17.95 5.70 6.66
C MET A 39 19.34 5.76 7.27
N TRP A 40 20.37 5.50 6.47
CA TRP A 40 21.74 5.75 6.86
C TRP A 40 22.02 7.26 6.78
N ASP A 41 22.51 7.83 7.87
CA ASP A 41 22.95 9.22 7.90
C ASP A 41 24.48 9.25 7.86
N GLU A 42 25.03 9.72 6.74
CA GLU A 42 26.47 9.80 6.52
C GLU A 42 27.17 10.77 7.48
N MET A 43 26.50 11.87 7.88
CA MET A 43 27.10 12.86 8.79
C MET A 43 27.21 12.35 10.23
N GLN A 44 26.26 11.51 10.64
CA GLN A 44 26.22 10.93 11.99
C GLN A 44 26.79 9.50 12.05
N ASN A 45 27.18 8.94 10.90
CA ASN A 45 27.69 7.58 10.72
C ASN A 45 26.85 6.51 11.44
N ARG A 46 25.52 6.63 11.37
CA ARG A 46 24.58 5.72 12.05
C ARG A 46 23.23 5.62 11.32
N LEU A 47 22.50 4.54 11.60
CA LEU A 47 21.10 4.40 11.18
C LEU A 47 20.20 5.36 11.99
N THR A 48 19.56 6.29 11.29
CA THR A 48 18.63 7.26 11.89
C THR A 48 17.19 6.95 11.49
N LYS A 49 16.25 7.39 12.34
CA LYS A 49 14.83 7.34 12.05
C LYS A 49 14.42 8.68 11.44
N LYS A 50 13.70 8.64 10.32
CA LYS A 50 13.05 9.83 9.76
C LYS A 50 11.77 10.12 10.58
N PHE A 51 11.65 11.33 11.11
CA PHE A 51 10.57 11.72 12.02
C PHE A 51 9.44 12.51 11.33
N ASP A 52 9.43 12.51 10.00
CA ASP A 52 8.39 13.18 9.24
C ASP A 52 7.03 12.53 9.52
N LYS A 53 6.00 13.37 9.66
CA LYS A 53 4.64 12.90 9.90
C LYS A 53 4.11 12.21 8.65
N VAL A 54 4.00 10.89 8.70
CA VAL A 54 3.34 10.08 7.67
C VAL A 54 1.97 9.67 8.17
N SER A 55 0.91 10.18 7.55
CA SER A 55 -0.46 9.72 7.82
C SER A 55 -0.68 8.35 7.18
N HIS A 56 -1.17 7.38 7.95
CA HIS A 56 -1.58 6.09 7.43
C HIS A 56 -3.12 5.97 7.45
N PRO A 57 -3.73 5.40 6.40
CA PRO A 57 -5.18 5.26 6.37
C PRO A 57 -5.64 4.14 7.31
N LEU A 58 -6.88 4.22 7.79
CA LEU A 58 -7.51 3.12 8.55
C LEU A 58 -7.83 1.93 7.63
N GLN A 59 -8.13 2.21 6.36
CA GLN A 59 -8.40 1.22 5.32
C GLN A 59 -7.44 1.45 4.15
N LEU A 60 -6.66 0.43 3.80
CA LEU A 60 -5.67 0.49 2.73
C LEU A 60 -6.23 -0.13 1.44
N ASP A 61 -6.09 0.58 0.32
CA ASP A 61 -6.43 0.08 -1.01
C ASP A 61 -5.15 0.05 -1.87
N LEU A 62 -4.72 -1.16 -2.24
CA LEU A 62 -3.51 -1.40 -3.05
C LEU A 62 -3.83 -1.70 -4.52
N TYR A 63 -5.09 -1.62 -4.94
CA TYR A 63 -5.51 -2.03 -6.28
C TYR A 63 -4.75 -1.32 -7.41
N GLY A 64 -4.41 -0.04 -7.22
CA GLY A 64 -3.65 0.74 -8.20
C GLY A 64 -2.19 0.29 -8.39
N HIS A 65 -1.62 -0.46 -7.44
CA HIS A 65 -0.23 -0.94 -7.47
C HIS A 65 -0.09 -2.40 -7.95
N CYS A 66 -1.21 -3.05 -8.27
CA CYS A 66 -1.23 -4.42 -8.75
C CYS A 66 -1.06 -4.49 -10.27
N SER A 67 -0.55 -5.62 -10.77
CA SER A 67 -0.52 -5.88 -12.22
C SER A 67 -1.93 -6.06 -12.78
N ASP A 68 -2.09 -5.87 -14.09
CA ASP A 68 -3.41 -5.92 -14.73
C ASP A 68 -4.09 -7.30 -14.61
N GLU A 69 -3.30 -8.38 -14.62
CA GLU A 69 -3.81 -9.73 -14.38
C GLU A 69 -4.37 -9.86 -12.95
N MET A 70 -3.66 -9.30 -11.95
CA MET A 70 -4.09 -9.33 -10.56
C MET A 70 -5.32 -8.44 -10.33
N LYS A 71 -5.38 -7.27 -10.98
CA LYS A 71 -6.56 -6.39 -10.95
C LYS A 71 -7.83 -7.12 -11.39
N LEU A 72 -7.76 -7.88 -12.48
CA LEU A 72 -8.89 -8.68 -12.97
C LEU A 72 -9.37 -9.72 -11.94
N LYS A 73 -8.44 -10.41 -11.26
CA LYS A 73 -8.78 -11.38 -10.21
C LYS A 73 -9.43 -10.73 -8.99
N LEU A 74 -8.97 -9.53 -8.61
CA LEU A 74 -9.43 -8.81 -7.42
C LEU A 74 -10.72 -8.01 -7.64
N GLN A 75 -11.07 -7.67 -8.88
CA GLN A 75 -12.16 -6.75 -9.20
C GLN A 75 -13.48 -7.14 -8.50
N ALA A 76 -13.91 -8.39 -8.67
CA ALA A 76 -15.16 -8.88 -8.07
C ALA A 76 -15.13 -8.83 -6.53
N ALA A 77 -14.03 -9.26 -5.90
CA ALA A 77 -13.88 -9.25 -4.45
C ALA A 77 -13.86 -7.81 -3.89
N ARG A 78 -13.22 -6.88 -4.62
CA ARG A 78 -13.14 -5.46 -4.25
C ARG A 78 -14.50 -4.78 -4.34
N GLU A 79 -15.29 -5.03 -5.37
CA GLU A 79 -16.65 -4.48 -5.50
C GLU A 79 -17.54 -4.89 -4.32
N VAL A 80 -17.49 -6.18 -3.94
CA VAL A 80 -18.23 -6.67 -2.76
C VAL A 80 -17.73 -6.00 -1.48
N ALA A 81 -16.41 -5.92 -1.28
CA ALA A 81 -15.83 -5.27 -0.11
C ALA A 81 -16.26 -3.80 0.01
N LEU A 82 -16.24 -3.05 -1.10
CA LEU A 82 -16.69 -1.65 -1.13
C LEU A 82 -18.17 -1.56 -0.74
N ILE A 83 -19.05 -2.36 -1.34
CA ILE A 83 -20.49 -2.36 -1.02
C ILE A 83 -20.73 -2.65 0.48
N LEU A 84 -20.02 -3.64 1.04
CA LEU A 84 -20.15 -4.00 2.45
C LEU A 84 -19.66 -2.89 3.37
N LEU A 85 -18.55 -2.24 3.04
CA LEU A 85 -18.02 -1.11 3.80
C LEU A 85 -18.95 0.10 3.74
N PHE A 86 -19.55 0.40 2.58
CA PHE A 86 -20.55 1.47 2.46
C PHE A 86 -21.86 1.13 3.20
N ARG A 87 -22.31 -0.13 3.21
CA ARG A 87 -23.45 -0.56 4.03
C ARG A 87 -23.14 -0.45 5.52
N CYS A 88 -21.96 -0.88 5.95
CA CYS A 88 -21.54 -0.83 7.35
C CYS A 88 -21.40 0.62 7.84
N THR A 89 -20.74 1.50 7.08
CA THR A 89 -20.61 2.92 7.45
C THR A 89 -21.96 3.64 7.45
N LYS A 90 -22.86 3.36 6.51
CA LYS A 90 -24.22 3.92 6.55
C LYS A 90 -25.01 3.43 7.77
N CYS A 91 -24.90 2.15 8.13
CA CYS A 91 -25.53 1.59 9.33
C CYS A 91 -24.89 2.11 10.64
N GLU A 92 -23.56 2.22 10.73
CA GLU A 92 -22.87 2.76 11.90
C GLU A 92 -23.14 4.25 12.09
N ILE A 93 -23.20 5.04 11.01
CA ILE A 93 -23.61 6.44 11.05
C ILE A 93 -25.07 6.53 11.51
N GLN A 94 -25.99 5.73 10.95
CA GLN A 94 -27.40 5.68 11.39
C GLN A 94 -27.56 5.24 12.86
N LEU A 95 -26.78 4.27 13.32
CA LEU A 95 -26.77 3.81 14.72
C LEU A 95 -26.21 4.89 15.66
N LYS A 96 -25.16 5.62 15.25
CA LYS A 96 -24.63 6.76 16.02
C LYS A 96 -25.59 7.95 16.06
N PHE A 97 -26.35 8.21 14.99
CA PHE A 97 -27.36 9.29 14.98
C PHE A 97 -28.60 8.96 15.81
N ARG A 98 -28.98 7.68 15.98
CA ARG A 98 -30.08 7.28 16.86
C ARG A 98 -29.76 7.35 18.36
N GLY A 99 -28.48 7.43 18.74
CA GLY A 99 -28.05 7.46 20.15
C GLY A 99 -28.07 8.83 20.83
N ASN A 100 -28.21 9.93 20.07
CA ASN A 100 -27.97 11.29 20.62
C ASN A 100 -29.23 12.15 20.84
N ASN A 101 -30.44 11.65 20.59
CA ASN A 101 -31.69 12.42 20.75
C ASN A 101 -32.52 12.05 22.01
N MET A 102 -31.86 11.64 23.08
CA MET A 102 -32.56 11.24 24.32
C MET A 102 -31.95 11.84 25.60
N GLN A 103 -31.23 12.97 25.50
CA GLN A 103 -30.66 13.65 26.68
C GLN A 103 -31.01 15.15 26.83
N ASN A 104 -31.79 15.76 25.95
CA ASN A 104 -32.23 17.16 26.13
C ASN A 104 -33.76 17.27 26.14
N ALA A 105 -34.37 16.71 27.20
CA ALA A 105 -35.74 17.01 27.61
C ALA A 105 -35.81 16.89 29.14
N LYS A 106 -35.28 17.91 29.82
CA LYS A 106 -35.56 18.23 31.22
C LYS A 106 -35.61 19.74 31.36
#